data_AF-A0A4X2L8W6-F1
#
_entry.id   AF-A0A4X2L8W6-F1
#
_cell.length_a   1.000
_cell.length_b   1.000
_cell.length_c   1.000
_cell.angle_alpha   90.00
_cell.angle_beta   90.00
_cell.angle_gamma   90.00
#
_symmetry.space_group_name_H-M   'P 1'
#
loop_
_entity.id
_entity.type
_entity.pdbx_description
1 polymer ?
#
loop_
_entity_poly.entity_id
_entity_poly.type
_entity_poly.pdbx_seq_one_letter_code
_entity_poly.pdbx_strand_id
1 'polypeptide(L)'
;MHLQRALVVLSLLNFATVSLSLSTCTTLDFGHIKKKRVEAIRGQILSKLRLTSPPEASTLAHVPYHILALYNSTREMLEEMQEEKEESCTQENTESEYYAKEIHKFDMIQGLAEHSKSQLSVERHLGRVPT
;
A
#
# COMPACT_ATOMS: atom_id res chain seq x y z
N MET A 1 38.70 -55.75 -23.00
CA MET A 1 38.82 -54.46 -23.73
C MET A 1 37.48 -53.92 -24.23
N HIS A 2 36.60 -54.73 -24.86
CA HIS A 2 35.30 -54.26 -25.35
C HIS A 2 34.27 -53.95 -24.24
N LEU A 3 34.23 -54.76 -23.17
CA LEU A 3 33.29 -54.56 -22.06
C LEU A 3 33.57 -53.27 -21.28
N GLN A 4 34.85 -52.96 -21.03
CA GLN A 4 35.27 -51.71 -20.40
C GLN A 4 34.91 -50.48 -21.24
N ARG A 5 35.08 -50.56 -22.57
CA ARG A 5 34.66 -49.49 -23.49
C ARG A 5 33.14 -49.31 -23.48
N ALA A 6 32.38 -50.40 -23.48
CA ALA A 6 30.92 -50.35 -23.40
C ALA A 6 30.43 -49.72 -22.09
N LEU A 7 31.06 -50.06 -20.96
CA LEU A 7 30.74 -49.48 -19.65
C LEU A 7 31.00 -47.96 -19.64
N VAL A 8 32.14 -47.52 -20.17
CA VAL A 8 32.47 -46.09 -20.27
C VAL A 8 31.48 -45.33 -21.15
N VAL A 9 31.10 -45.89 -22.30
CA VAL A 9 30.08 -45.29 -23.18
C VAL A 9 28.73 -45.21 -22.48
N LEU A 10 28.33 -46.25 -21.75
CA LEU A 10 27.07 -46.25 -21.00
C LEU A 10 27.09 -45.19 -19.88
N SER A 11 28.19 -45.04 -19.15
CA SER A 11 28.32 -44.00 -18.13
C SER A 11 28.26 -42.58 -18.71
N LEU A 12 28.91 -42.35 -19.85
CA LEU A 12 28.85 -41.05 -20.55
C LEU A 12 27.44 -40.71 -21.04
N LEU A 13 26.71 -41.71 -21.57
CA LEU A 13 25.32 -41.54 -22.01
C LEU A 13 24.39 -41.21 -20.82
N ASN A 14 24.54 -41.90 -19.69
CA ASN A 14 23.77 -41.61 -18.49
C ASN A 14 24.08 -40.20 -17.96
N PHE A 15 25.36 -39.82 -17.91
CA PHE A 15 25.77 -38.48 -17.46
C PHE A 15 25.23 -37.37 -18.36
N ALA A 16 25.25 -37.56 -19.69
CA ALA A 16 24.66 -36.62 -20.64
C ALA A 16 23.13 -36.50 -20.45
N THR A 17 22.45 -37.63 -20.22
CA THR A 17 21.00 -37.66 -19.99
C THR A 17 20.63 -36.92 -18.70
N VAL A 18 21.36 -37.16 -17.61
CA VAL A 18 21.16 -36.47 -16.32
C VAL A 18 21.46 -34.97 -16.45
N SER A 19 22.54 -34.60 -17.14
CA SER A 19 22.92 -33.20 -17.37
C SER A 19 21.86 -32.44 -18.17
N LEU A 20 21.24 -33.09 -19.16
CA LEU A 20 20.16 -32.50 -19.96
C LEU A 20 18.86 -32.36 -19.15
N SER A 21 18.58 -33.28 -18.23
CA SER A 21 17.43 -33.18 -17.32
C SER A 21 17.60 -32.09 -16.24
N LEU A 22 18.83 -31.74 -15.88
CA LEU A 22 19.14 -30.70 -14.89
C LEU A 22 18.99 -29.27 -15.44
N SER A 23 18.99 -29.09 -16.77
CA SER A 23 18.81 -27.78 -17.42
C SER A 23 17.35 -27.42 -17.68
N THR A 24 16.40 -27.98 -16.92
CA THR A 24 14.96 -27.71 -17.03
C THR A 24 14.55 -26.33 -16.48
N CYS A 25 15.48 -25.37 -16.43
CA CYS A 25 15.12 -23.96 -16.28
C CYS A 25 14.59 -23.46 -17.63
N THR A 26 13.25 -23.42 -17.75
CA THR A 26 12.59 -22.77 -18.89
C THR A 26 13.15 -21.36 -19.05
N THR A 27 13.55 -20.97 -20.26
CA THR A 27 13.92 -19.58 -20.55
C THR A 27 12.75 -18.67 -20.16
N LEU A 28 12.91 -17.92 -19.08
CA LEU A 28 11.86 -17.05 -18.58
C LEU A 28 11.78 -15.83 -19.48
N ASP A 29 10.71 -15.74 -20.26
CA ASP A 29 10.37 -14.52 -20.99
C ASP A 29 9.85 -13.48 -19.98
N PHE A 30 10.78 -12.69 -19.46
CA PHE A 30 10.49 -11.56 -18.58
C PHE A 30 9.51 -10.57 -19.23
N GLY A 31 9.50 -10.44 -20.56
CA GLY A 31 8.54 -9.60 -21.27
C GLY A 31 7.10 -10.09 -21.08
N HIS A 32 6.86 -11.38 -21.29
CA HIS A 32 5.55 -11.99 -21.10
C HIS A 32 5.09 -11.96 -19.64
N ILE A 33 6.00 -12.23 -18.70
CA ILE A 33 5.69 -12.19 -17.25
C ILE A 33 5.32 -10.77 -16.81
N LYS A 34 6.09 -9.76 -17.23
CA LYS A 34 5.78 -8.36 -16.93
C LYS A 34 4.43 -7.96 -17.51
N LYS A 35 4.13 -8.35 -18.75
CA LYS A 35 2.82 -8.09 -19.39
C LYS A 35 1.67 -8.72 -18.60
N LYS A 36 1.79 -9.98 -18.19
CA LYS A 36 0.79 -10.65 -17.34
C LYS A 36 0.61 -9.95 -15.99
N ARG A 37 1.71 -9.51 -15.37
CA ARG A 37 1.67 -8.77 -14.10
C ARG A 37 0.96 -7.42 -14.26
N VAL A 38 1.23 -6.67 -15.33
CA VAL A 38 0.56 -5.39 -15.60
C VAL A 38 -0.95 -5.59 -15.74
N GLU A 39 -1.39 -6.61 -16.49
CA GLU A 39 -2.82 -6.88 -16.65
C GLU A 39 -3.49 -7.32 -15.33
N ALA A 40 -2.80 -8.15 -14.54
CA ALA A 40 -3.28 -8.53 -13.22
C ALA A 40 -3.41 -7.33 -12.27
N ILE A 41 -2.42 -6.43 -12.24
CA ILE A 41 -2.43 -5.22 -11.42
C ILE A 41 -3.55 -4.28 -11.89
N ARG A 42 -3.77 -4.14 -13.21
CA ARG A 42 -4.88 -3.37 -13.77
C ARG A 42 -6.22 -3.86 -13.21
N GLY A 43 -6.48 -5.17 -13.28
CA GLY A 43 -7.70 -5.77 -12.73
C GLY A 43 -7.80 -5.57 -11.22
N GLN A 44 -6.69 -5.72 -10.49
CA GLN A 44 -6.66 -5.53 -9.05
C GLN A 44 -7.03 -4.11 -8.63
N ILE A 45 -6.49 -3.08 -9.30
CA ILE A 45 -6.80 -1.67 -9.01
C ILE A 45 -8.30 -1.42 -9.24
N LEU A 46 -8.85 -1.87 -10.38
CA LEU A 46 -10.27 -1.72 -10.70
C LEU A 46 -11.17 -2.41 -9.68
N SER A 47 -10.84 -3.65 -9.28
CA SER A 47 -11.58 -4.37 -8.23
C SER A 47 -11.53 -3.67 -6.88
N LYS A 48 -10.37 -3.14 -6.47
CA LYS A 48 -10.23 -2.38 -5.22
C LYS A 48 -11.06 -1.10 -5.22
N LEU A 49 -11.13 -0.41 -6.38
CA LEU A 49 -11.93 0.81 -6.56
C LEU A 49 -13.41 0.54 -6.88
N ARG A 50 -13.81 -0.73 -7.03
CA ARG A 50 -15.16 -1.14 -7.47
C ARG A 50 -15.58 -0.54 -8.81
N LEU A 51 -14.62 -0.45 -9.73
CA LEU A 51 -14.83 0.03 -11.10
C LEU A 51 -14.77 -1.15 -12.07
N THR A 52 -15.60 -1.12 -13.11
CA THR A 52 -15.56 -2.12 -14.19
C THR A 52 -14.63 -1.71 -15.34
N SER A 53 -14.35 -0.42 -15.46
CA SER A 53 -13.45 0.17 -16.46
C SER A 53 -12.77 1.42 -15.90
N PRO A 54 -11.62 1.85 -16.47
CA PRO A 54 -11.01 3.13 -16.13
C PRO A 54 -12.01 4.29 -16.33
N PRO A 55 -12.08 5.26 -15.40
CA PRO A 55 -12.92 6.44 -15.58
C PRO A 55 -12.31 7.38 -16.63
N GLU A 56 -13.13 8.28 -17.16
CA GLU A 56 -12.67 9.33 -18.07
C GLU A 56 -11.57 10.18 -17.44
N ALA A 57 -10.57 10.55 -18.24
CA ALA A 57 -9.43 11.31 -17.74
C ALA A 57 -9.88 12.68 -17.22
N SER A 58 -9.42 13.04 -16.03
CA SER A 58 -9.60 14.38 -15.45
C SER A 58 -9.03 15.43 -16.41
N THR A 59 -9.87 16.40 -16.81
CA THR A 59 -9.46 17.56 -17.61
C THR A 59 -8.73 18.63 -16.79
N LEU A 60 -8.62 18.46 -15.48
CA LEU A 60 -7.95 19.42 -14.61
C LEU A 60 -6.42 19.34 -14.83
N ALA A 61 -5.86 20.44 -15.34
CA ALA A 61 -4.41 20.57 -15.56
C ALA A 61 -3.61 20.66 -14.23
N HIS A 62 -4.26 20.99 -13.12
CA HIS A 62 -3.61 21.18 -11.82
C HIS A 62 -4.44 20.59 -10.67
N VAL A 63 -3.76 19.92 -9.75
CA VAL A 63 -4.35 19.32 -8.55
C VAL A 63 -4.37 20.38 -7.43
N PRO A 64 -5.53 20.67 -6.80
CA PRO A 64 -5.61 21.64 -5.72
C PRO A 64 -4.68 21.32 -4.55
N TYR A 65 -4.11 22.35 -3.91
CA TYR A 65 -3.16 22.21 -2.81
C TYR A 65 -3.69 21.36 -1.65
N HIS A 66 -4.97 21.52 -1.27
CA HIS A 66 -5.55 20.76 -0.15
C HIS A 66 -5.56 19.23 -0.42
N ILE A 67 -5.75 18.81 -1.68
CA ILE A 67 -5.68 17.39 -2.07
C ILE A 67 -4.24 16.89 -2.01
N LEU A 68 -3.27 17.69 -2.46
CA LEU A 68 -1.85 17.36 -2.36
C LEU A 68 -1.41 17.23 -0.91
N ALA A 69 -1.84 18.15 -0.04
CA ALA A 69 -1.56 18.11 1.39
C ALA A 69 -2.18 16.85 2.05
N LEU A 70 -3.41 16.50 1.67
CA LEU A 70 -4.06 15.27 2.12
C LEU A 70 -3.29 14.02 1.69
N TYR A 71 -2.87 13.96 0.41
CA TYR A 71 -2.08 12.85 -0.12
C TYR A 71 -0.75 12.69 0.63
N ASN A 72 0.00 13.77 0.81
CA ASN A 72 1.29 13.74 1.50
C ASN A 72 1.13 13.29 2.96
N SER A 73 0.14 13.86 3.68
CA SER A 73 -0.15 13.44 5.07
C SER A 73 -0.54 11.96 5.14
N THR A 74 -1.30 11.47 4.16
CA THR A 74 -1.72 10.05 4.11
C THR A 74 -0.53 9.14 3.84
N ARG A 75 0.37 9.53 2.94
CA ARG A 75 1.58 8.75 2.63
C ARG A 75 2.49 8.63 3.85
N GLU A 76 2.77 9.75 4.52
CA GLU A 76 3.59 9.79 5.75
C GLU A 76 2.97 8.90 6.85
N MET A 77 1.66 9.02 7.10
CA MET A 77 0.95 8.18 8.08
C MET A 77 1.02 6.68 7.73
N LEU A 78 0.88 6.32 6.45
CA LEU A 78 0.96 4.91 6.02
C LEU A 78 2.37 4.33 6.17
N GLU A 79 3.40 5.14 5.97
CA GLU A 79 4.80 4.75 6.18
C GLU A 79 5.05 4.42 7.66
N GLU A 80 4.59 5.28 8.58
CA GLU A 80 4.67 5.05 10.03
C GLU A 80 3.92 3.77 10.47
N MET A 81 2.70 3.57 9.97
CA MET A 81 1.90 2.37 10.29
C MET A 81 2.50 1.08 9.73
N GLN A 82 3.28 1.14 8.65
CA GLN A 82 3.88 -0.04 8.07
C GLN A 82 5.01 -0.58 8.96
N GLU A 83 5.79 0.31 9.58
CA GLU A 83 6.81 -0.06 10.58
C GLU A 83 6.16 -0.81 11.77
N GLU A 84 5.02 -0.33 12.27
CA GLU A 84 4.27 -1.00 13.34
C GLU A 84 3.66 -2.34 12.91
N LYS A 85 3.25 -2.47 11.64
CA LYS A 85 2.63 -3.70 11.12
C LYS A 85 3.63 -4.82 10.87
N GLU A 86 4.87 -4.51 10.52
CA GLU A 86 5.93 -5.52 10.39
C GLU A 86 6.22 -6.23 11.73
N GLU A 87 5.92 -5.60 12.86
CA GLU A 87 6.01 -6.19 14.20
C GLU A 87 4.80 -7.08 14.56
N SER A 88 3.66 -6.92 13.87
CA SER A 88 2.39 -7.60 14.16
C SER A 88 2.00 -8.58 13.04
N CYS A 89 2.27 -9.87 13.24
CA CYS A 89 1.95 -10.95 12.29
C CYS A 89 0.43 -11.23 12.11
N THR A 90 -0.46 -10.42 12.67
CA THR A 90 -1.91 -10.59 12.59
C THR A 90 -2.53 -9.66 11.56
N GLN A 91 -2.79 -10.18 10.35
CA GLN A 91 -3.71 -9.56 9.40
C GLN A 91 -5.09 -10.19 9.52
N GLU A 92 -6.06 -9.45 10.03
CA GLU A 92 -7.47 -9.84 9.98
C GLU A 92 -8.00 -9.59 8.56
N ASN A 93 -8.00 -10.63 7.72
CA ASN A 93 -8.42 -10.52 6.31
C ASN A 93 -9.94 -10.38 6.17
N THR A 94 -10.45 -9.18 6.46
CA THR A 94 -11.87 -8.86 6.27
C THR A 94 -12.13 -8.37 4.85
N GLU A 95 -13.31 -8.66 4.32
CA GLU A 95 -13.73 -8.16 3.00
C GLU A 95 -13.66 -6.62 2.91
N SER A 96 -13.88 -5.92 4.03
CA SER A 96 -13.82 -4.45 4.08
C SER A 96 -12.40 -3.89 3.88
N GLU A 97 -11.36 -4.64 4.28
CA GLU A 97 -9.95 -4.24 4.09
C GLU A 97 -9.51 -4.43 2.64
N TYR A 98 -10.20 -5.28 1.87
CA TYR A 98 -9.85 -5.52 0.47
C TYR A 98 -10.09 -4.28 -0.41
N TYR A 99 -11.17 -3.55 -0.18
CA TYR A 99 -11.58 -2.41 -1.00
C TYR A 99 -10.89 -1.11 -0.58
N ALA A 100 -10.75 -0.18 -1.53
CA ALA A 100 -10.20 1.14 -1.25
C ALA A 100 -11.11 1.94 -0.31
N LYS A 101 -10.50 2.73 0.57
CA LYS A 101 -11.19 3.63 1.50
C LYS A 101 -11.03 5.07 1.01
N GLU A 102 -12.12 5.83 1.06
CA GLU A 102 -12.07 7.27 0.85
C GLU A 102 -11.45 7.95 2.08
N ILE A 103 -10.53 8.88 1.84
CA ILE A 103 -9.77 9.54 2.91
C ILE A 103 -10.33 10.95 3.11
N HIS A 104 -10.68 11.26 4.37
CA HIS A 104 -11.11 12.58 4.79
C HIS A 104 -10.24 13.07 5.95
N LYS A 105 -9.90 14.36 5.94
CA LYS A 105 -9.20 15.03 7.03
C LYS A 105 -10.09 16.14 7.57
N PHE A 106 -10.29 16.15 8.88
CA PHE A 106 -11.05 17.18 9.59
C PHE A 106 -10.11 17.91 10.52
N ASP A 107 -10.05 19.23 10.39
CA ASP A 107 -9.28 20.07 11.30
C ASP A 107 -10.08 20.27 12.60
N MET A 108 -9.38 20.17 13.73
CA MET A 108 -10.00 20.45 15.02
C MET A 108 -10.30 21.93 15.14
N ILE A 109 -11.52 22.27 15.55
CA ILE A 109 -11.85 23.65 15.93
C ILE A 109 -11.11 23.93 17.24
N GLN A 110 -10.24 24.94 17.24
CA GLN A 110 -9.70 25.48 18.50
C GLN A 110 -10.91 25.99 19.29
N GLY A 111 -11.32 25.22 20.31
CA GLY A 111 -12.39 25.63 21.20
C GLY A 111 -12.09 27.03 21.72
N LEU A 112 -13.11 27.88 21.81
CA LEU A 112 -13.03 29.16 22.48
C LEU A 112 -12.49 28.95 23.91
N ALA A 113 -11.17 29.01 24.08
CA ALA A 113 -10.50 29.21 25.35
C ALA A 113 -10.65 30.68 25.84
N GLU A 114 -11.61 31.42 25.28
CA GLU A 114 -11.82 32.86 25.45
C GLU A 114 -13.27 33.21 25.85
N HIS A 115 -14.12 32.26 26.24
CA HIS A 115 -15.47 32.60 26.75
C HIS A 115 -15.72 32.33 28.24
N SER A 116 -14.71 31.85 28.98
CA SER A 116 -14.81 31.62 30.43
C SER A 116 -13.92 32.55 31.29
N LYS A 117 -13.15 33.47 30.68
CA LYS A 117 -12.41 34.51 31.42
C LYS A 117 -13.15 35.84 31.50
N SER A 118 -14.08 36.11 30.58
CA SER A 118 -14.83 37.37 30.53
C SER A 118 -16.03 37.40 31.49
N GLN A 119 -16.49 36.25 32.00
CA GLN A 119 -17.56 36.20 33.01
C GLN A 119 -17.04 36.22 34.46
N LEU A 120 -15.80 35.80 34.73
CA LEU A 120 -15.24 35.80 36.09
C LEU A 120 -14.63 37.15 36.52
N SER A 121 -14.63 38.16 35.65
CA SER A 121 -14.18 39.52 35.99
C SER A 121 -15.32 40.52 36.18
N VAL A 122 -16.56 40.20 35.75
CA VAL A 122 -17.72 41.09 35.97
C VAL A 122 -18.34 40.87 37.36
N GLU A 123 -18.24 39.66 37.93
CA GLU A 123 -18.74 39.36 39.29
C GLU A 123 -17.83 39.88 40.42
N ARG A 124 -16.62 40.41 40.12
CA ARG A 124 -15.68 40.94 41.13
C ARG A 124 -15.71 42.47 41.29
N HIS A 125 -16.64 43.17 40.64
CA HIS A 125 -16.79 44.63 40.78
C HIS A 125 -18.12 45.11 41.37
N LEU A 126 -18.99 44.20 41.81
CA LEU A 126 -20.28 44.53 42.45
C LEU A 126 -20.36 44.12 43.93
N GLY A 127 -19.24 44.19 44.63
CA GLY A 127 -19.18 43.90 46.06
C GLY A 127 -18.19 44.76 46.82
N ARG A 128 -18.50 46.07 46.99
CA ARG A 128 -18.24 46.86 48.22
C ARG A 128 -18.74 48.30 48.03
N VAL A 129 -19.93 48.61 48.54
CA VAL A 129 -20.24 49.98 48.99
C VAL A 129 -19.74 50.07 50.43
N PRO A 130 -18.76 50.94 50.76
CA PRO A 130 -18.50 51.31 52.15
C PRO A 130 -19.37 52.50 52.56
N THR A 131 -19.74 52.50 53.84
CA THR A 131 -20.52 53.46 54.66
C THR A 131 -22.02 53.53 54.41
#